data_AF-A0A834MSL3-F1
#
_entry.id   AF-A0A834MSL3-F1
#
_cell.length_a   1.000
_cell.length_b   1.000
_cell.length_c   1.000
_cell.angle_alpha   90.00
_cell.angle_beta   90.00
_cell.angle_gamma   90.00
#
_symmetry.space_group_name_H-M   'P 1'
#
loop_
_entity.id
_entity.type
_entity.pdbx_description
1 polymer ?
#
loop_
_entity_poly.entity_id
_entity_poly.type
_entity_poly.pdbx_seq_one_letter_code
_entity_poly.pdbx_strand_id
1 'polypeptide(L)'
;MVMVVLTMVLTFCNHIAVDETVRYTPHPNDPGKTLLQQEAVVTVSGVPLTHYMEELLTSKICFNSGMGRQAMEWVIEKLHLEEFDDLLTQTVRQFDDLTSKTRRGMDDLQSAIKSFDEIHNLTSSPSSQSMPKF
;
A
#
# COMPACT_ATOMS: atom_id res chain seq x y z
N MET A 1 7.54 -11.09 -16.75
CA MET A 1 8.40 -11.88 -15.85
C MET A 1 7.68 -13.17 -15.51
N VAL A 2 8.37 -14.31 -15.50
CA VAL A 2 7.78 -15.62 -15.12
C VAL A 2 8.33 -16.00 -13.76
N MET A 3 7.46 -16.44 -12.85
CA MET A 3 7.85 -16.95 -11.53
C MET A 3 7.38 -18.40 -11.40
N VAL A 4 8.25 -19.26 -10.86
CA VAL A 4 7.98 -20.67 -10.65
C VAL A 4 8.35 -21.02 -9.22
N VAL A 5 7.43 -21.67 -8.51
CA VAL A 5 7.59 -22.15 -7.14
C VAL A 5 7.43 -23.66 -7.15
N LEU A 6 8.33 -24.36 -6.46
CA LEU A 6 8.31 -25.81 -6.31
C LEU A 6 8.16 -26.14 -4.82
N THR A 7 7.19 -26.99 -4.50
CA THR A 7 6.95 -27.47 -3.14
C THR A 7 7.04 -28.98 -3.13
N MET A 8 7.79 -29.54 -2.17
CA MET A 8 7.96 -30.99 -2.02
C MET A 8 7.87 -31.40 -0.55
N VAL A 9 7.39 -32.62 -0.32
CA VAL A 9 7.26 -33.20 1.02
C VAL A 9 8.58 -33.85 1.45
N LEU A 10 9.06 -33.50 2.65
CA LEU A 10 10.36 -33.96 3.18
C LEU A 10 10.25 -35.06 4.25
N THR A 11 9.03 -35.41 4.66
CA THR A 11 8.77 -36.45 5.65
C THR A 11 7.91 -37.55 5.05
N PHE A 12 8.00 -38.77 5.55
CA PHE A 12 7.24 -39.91 4.99
C PHE A 12 7.57 -40.24 3.52
N CYS A 13 8.70 -39.76 2.98
CA CYS A 13 9.11 -39.87 1.58
C CYS A 13 9.23 -41.31 1.08
N ASN A 14 9.42 -42.28 1.98
CA ASN A 14 9.45 -43.70 1.65
C ASN A 14 8.09 -44.25 1.21
N HIS A 15 7.01 -43.52 1.52
CA HIS A 15 5.64 -43.95 1.26
C HIS A 15 4.87 -42.93 0.43
N ILE A 16 5.16 -41.64 0.59
CA ILE A 16 4.42 -40.55 -0.02
C ILE A 16 5.42 -39.56 -0.61
N ALA A 17 5.30 -39.29 -1.90
CA ALA A 17 5.96 -38.16 -2.55
C ALA A 17 4.88 -37.24 -3.12
N VAL A 18 5.03 -35.95 -2.86
CA VAL A 18 4.19 -34.90 -3.45
C VAL A 18 5.14 -33.86 -4.02
N ASP A 19 5.02 -33.62 -5.32
CA ASP A 19 5.75 -32.59 -6.04
C ASP A 19 4.74 -31.61 -6.62
N GLU A 20 4.71 -30.40 -6.09
CA GLU A 20 3.82 -29.33 -6.52
C GLU A 20 4.62 -28.25 -7.25
N THR A 21 4.11 -27.83 -8.40
CA THR A 21 4.64 -26.75 -9.21
C THR A 21 3.59 -25.67 -9.38
N VAL A 22 3.92 -24.45 -8.98
CA VAL A 22 3.09 -23.27 -9.14
C VAL A 22 3.79 -22.29 -10.06
N ARG A 23 3.15 -21.93 -11.17
CA ARG A 23 3.68 -21.03 -12.19
C ARG A 23 2.82 -19.78 -12.30
N TYR A 24 3.46 -18.63 -12.21
CA TYR A 24 2.87 -17.32 -12.45
C TYR A 24 3.44 -16.73 -13.74
N THR A 25 2.56 -16.41 -14.69
CA THR A 25 2.92 -15.80 -15.97
C THR A 25 2.02 -14.61 -16.27
N PRO A 26 2.51 -13.56 -16.95
CA PRO A 26 1.64 -12.48 -17.44
C PRO A 26 0.55 -13.05 -18.35
N HIS A 27 -0.66 -12.51 -18.26
CA HIS A 27 -1.76 -12.97 -19.11
C HIS A 27 -1.52 -12.52 -20.57
N PRO A 28 -1.63 -13.42 -21.57
CA PRO A 28 -1.20 -13.16 -22.95
C PRO A 28 -1.99 -12.03 -23.63
N ASN A 29 -3.25 -11.84 -23.21
CA ASN A 29 -4.16 -10.85 -23.80
C ASN A 29 -4.48 -9.67 -22.86
N ASP A 30 -4.04 -9.71 -21.60
CA ASP A 30 -4.43 -8.72 -20.59
C ASP A 30 -3.22 -8.35 -19.72
N PRO A 31 -2.59 -7.18 -19.97
CA PRO A 31 -1.37 -6.80 -19.26
C PRO A 31 -1.60 -6.55 -17.76
N GLY A 32 -2.85 -6.36 -17.31
CA GLY A 32 -3.19 -6.16 -15.90
C GLY A 32 -3.40 -7.44 -15.11
N LYS A 33 -3.32 -8.62 -15.75
CA LYS A 33 -3.60 -9.92 -15.11
C LYS A 33 -2.40 -10.84 -15.12
N THR A 34 -2.36 -11.69 -14.10
CA THR A 34 -1.40 -12.79 -14.00
C THR A 34 -2.15 -14.11 -14.07
N LEU A 35 -1.69 -15.02 -14.91
CA LEU A 35 -2.14 -16.40 -14.96
C LEU A 35 -1.41 -17.23 -13.91
N LEU A 36 -2.20 -17.96 -13.13
CA LEU A 36 -1.74 -18.97 -12.18
C LEU A 36 -2.00 -20.36 -12.78
N GLN A 37 -0.95 -21.16 -12.90
CA GLN A 37 -1.07 -22.59 -13.23
C GLN A 37 -0.44 -23.38 -12.08
N GLN A 38 -1.20 -24.31 -11.51
CA GLN A 38 -0.79 -25.12 -10.36
C GLN A 38 -1.00 -26.59 -10.70
N GLU A 39 0.06 -27.37 -10.54
CA GLU A 39 0.10 -28.79 -10.85
C GLU A 39 0.72 -29.51 -9.65
N ALA A 40 0.15 -30.66 -9.28
CA ALA A 40 0.70 -31.48 -8.21
C ALA A 40 0.71 -32.95 -8.65
N VAL A 41 1.86 -33.60 -8.45
CA VAL A 41 2.03 -35.02 -8.68
C VAL A 41 2.08 -35.70 -7.31
N VAL A 42 1.16 -36.63 -7.08
CA VAL A 42 1.10 -37.41 -5.85
C VAL A 42 1.47 -38.85 -6.18
N THR A 43 2.46 -39.38 -5.48
CA THR A 43 2.87 -40.79 -5.57
C THR A 43 2.74 -41.41 -4.19
N VAL A 44 1.99 -42.50 -4.10
CA VAL A 44 1.87 -43.27 -2.86
C VAL A 44 2.34 -44.71 -3.11
N SER A 45 3.19 -45.24 -2.24
CA SER A 45 3.72 -46.60 -2.37
C SER A 45 4.03 -47.24 -1.01
N GLY A 46 4.14 -48.57 -1.00
CA GLY A 46 4.57 -49.30 0.20
C GLY A 46 3.61 -49.24 1.39
N VAL A 47 2.35 -48.82 1.18
CA VAL A 47 1.30 -48.78 2.21
C VAL A 47 0.01 -49.43 1.71
N PRO A 48 -0.77 -50.11 2.59
CA PRO A 48 -2.12 -50.55 2.25
C PRO A 48 -3.03 -49.37 1.90
N LEU A 49 -4.10 -49.64 1.14
CA LEU A 49 -5.09 -48.62 0.74
C LEU A 49 -4.50 -47.46 -0.07
N THR A 50 -3.52 -47.74 -0.93
CA THR A 50 -2.82 -46.74 -1.77
C THR A 50 -3.78 -45.79 -2.48
N HIS A 51 -4.80 -46.31 -3.16
CA HIS A 51 -5.79 -45.50 -3.87
C HIS A 51 -6.53 -44.51 -2.97
N TYR A 52 -6.96 -44.96 -1.78
CA TYR A 52 -7.64 -44.09 -0.82
C TYR A 52 -6.72 -42.97 -0.33
N MET A 53 -5.44 -43.27 -0.10
CA MET A 53 -4.44 -42.27 0.28
C MET A 53 -4.16 -41.28 -0.86
N GLU A 54 -4.07 -41.75 -2.10
CA GLU A 54 -3.92 -40.90 -3.29
C GLU A 54 -5.10 -39.94 -3.43
N GLU A 55 -6.34 -40.44 -3.32
CA GLU A 55 -7.54 -39.61 -3.36
C GLU A 55 -7.59 -38.59 -2.22
N LEU A 56 -7.25 -39.01 -1.00
CA LEU A 56 -7.24 -38.14 0.17
C LEU A 56 -6.22 -37.01 0.04
N LEU A 57 -5.00 -37.32 -0.40
CA LEU A 57 -3.95 -36.33 -0.61
C LEU A 57 -4.31 -35.39 -1.76
N THR A 58 -4.80 -35.92 -2.88
CA THR A 58 -5.24 -35.13 -4.03
C THR A 58 -6.36 -34.17 -3.63
N SER A 59 -7.37 -34.66 -2.90
CA SER A 59 -8.47 -33.84 -2.40
C SER A 59 -7.99 -32.69 -1.49
N LYS A 60 -7.05 -32.97 -0.57
CA LYS A 60 -6.45 -31.94 0.27
C LYS A 60 -5.66 -30.90 -0.53
N ILE A 61 -4.89 -31.32 -1.51
CA ILE A 61 -4.13 -30.39 -2.36
C ILE A 61 -5.10 -29.50 -3.14
N CYS A 62 -6.10 -30.07 -3.80
CA CYS A 62 -7.13 -29.30 -4.51
C CYS A 62 -7.85 -28.29 -3.62
N PHE A 63 -8.23 -28.71 -2.40
CA PHE A 63 -8.84 -27.81 -1.42
C PHE A 63 -7.89 -26.65 -1.06
N ASN A 64 -6.63 -26.96 -0.79
CA ASN A 64 -5.61 -25.96 -0.46
C ASN A 64 -5.30 -25.03 -1.63
N SER A 65 -5.31 -25.50 -2.88
CA SER A 65 -5.16 -24.65 -4.07
C SER A 65 -6.26 -23.59 -4.14
N GLY A 66 -7.50 -23.99 -3.85
CA GLY A 66 -8.63 -23.07 -3.78
C GLY A 66 -8.47 -22.00 -2.70
N MET A 67 -8.06 -22.43 -1.49
CA MET A 67 -7.78 -21.52 -0.38
C MET A 67 -6.60 -20.60 -0.67
N GLY A 68 -5.52 -21.13 -1.26
CA GLY A 68 -4.32 -20.38 -1.61
C GLY A 68 -4.63 -19.27 -2.62
N ARG A 69 -5.47 -19.55 -3.62
CA ARG A 69 -5.95 -18.51 -4.54
C ARG A 69 -6.70 -17.41 -3.80
N GLN A 70 -7.67 -17.76 -2.95
CA GLN A 70 -8.44 -16.75 -2.20
C GLN A 70 -7.56 -15.91 -1.27
N ALA A 71 -6.60 -16.55 -0.59
CA ALA A 71 -5.65 -15.88 0.28
C ALA A 71 -4.76 -14.90 -0.51
N MET A 72 -4.27 -15.30 -1.69
CA MET A 72 -3.47 -14.43 -2.54
C MET A 72 -4.26 -13.21 -3.02
N GLU A 73 -5.51 -13.40 -3.48
CA GLU A 73 -6.37 -12.28 -3.86
C GLU A 73 -6.61 -11.33 -2.68
N TRP A 74 -6.85 -11.87 -1.48
CA TRP A 74 -7.02 -11.08 -0.27
C TRP A 74 -5.76 -10.27 0.08
N VAL A 75 -4.56 -10.86 -0.04
CA VAL A 75 -3.30 -10.15 0.20
C VAL A 75 -3.10 -9.04 -0.84
N ILE A 76 -3.38 -9.31 -2.11
CA ILE A 76 -3.27 -8.30 -3.18
C ILE A 76 -4.22 -7.12 -2.93
N GLU A 77 -5.47 -7.40 -2.55
CA GLU A 77 -6.44 -6.35 -2.19
C GLU A 77 -5.95 -5.52 -0.99
N LYS A 78 -5.39 -6.18 0.03
CA LYS A 78 -4.84 -5.48 1.20
C LYS A 78 -3.66 -4.58 0.86
N LEU A 79 -2.73 -5.06 0.04
CA LEU A 79 -1.59 -4.25 -0.40
C LEU A 79 -2.02 -3.02 -1.20
N HIS A 80 -3.00 -3.15 -2.08
CA HIS A 80 -3.55 -1.99 -2.82
C HIS A 80 -4.21 -0.96 -1.89
N LEU A 81 -4.90 -1.42 -0.84
CA LEU A 81 -5.51 -0.50 0.13
C LEU A 81 -4.47 0.24 0.97
N GLU A 82 -3.41 -0.45 1.42
CA GLU A 82 -2.32 0.16 2.19
C GLU A 82 -1.54 1.19 1.36
N GLU A 83 -1.22 0.87 0.10
CA GLU A 83 -0.55 1.83 -0.81
C GLU A 83 -1.38 3.10 -1.03
N PHE A 84 -2.70 2.96 -1.16
CA PHE A 84 -3.61 4.09 -1.34
C PHE A 84 -3.72 4.96 -0.07
N ASP A 85 -3.76 4.34 1.11
CA ASP A 85 -3.88 5.04 2.39
C ASP A 85 -2.62 5.87 2.72
N ASP A 86 -1.44 5.31 2.44
CA ASP A 86 -0.16 6.03 2.59
C ASP A 86 -0.09 7.25 1.67
N LEU A 87 -0.53 7.11 0.41
CA LEU A 87 -0.57 8.21 -0.55
C LEU A 87 -1.54 9.31 -0.11
N LEU A 88 -2.72 8.92 0.40
CA LEU A 88 -3.74 9.86 0.89
C LEU A 88 -3.21 10.62 2.11
N THR A 89 -2.59 9.90 3.05
CA THR A 89 -1.98 10.49 4.25
C THR A 89 -0.87 11.48 3.89
N GLN A 90 -0.03 11.15 2.91
CA GLN A 90 1.00 12.06 2.40
C GLN A 90 0.38 13.32 1.79
N THR A 91 -0.66 13.18 0.98
CA THR A 91 -1.35 14.30 0.31
C THR A 91 -2.00 15.25 1.32
N VAL A 92 -2.66 14.72 2.35
CA VAL A 92 -3.25 15.51 3.44
C VAL A 92 -2.17 16.32 4.16
N ARG A 93 -1.04 15.71 4.51
CA ARG A 93 0.08 16.42 5.15
C ARG A 93 0.63 17.55 4.29
N GLN A 94 0.78 17.32 2.98
CA GLN A 94 1.25 18.38 2.07
C GLN A 94 0.27 19.56 2.00
N PHE A 95 -1.04 19.28 2.06
CA PHE A 95 -2.05 20.33 2.06
C PHE A 95 -2.08 21.10 3.38
N ASP A 96 -1.93 20.43 4.52
CA ASP A 96 -1.81 21.06 5.84
C ASP A 96 -0.57 21.95 5.93
N ASP A 97 0.56 21.49 5.40
CA ASP A 97 1.79 22.27 5.30
C ASP A 97 1.60 23.52 4.44
N LEU A 98 0.95 23.39 3.28
CA LEU A 98 0.67 24.52 2.40
C LEU A 98 -0.29 25.53 3.06
N THR A 99 -1.32 25.04 3.74
CA THR A 99 -2.30 25.85 4.47
C THR A 99 -1.63 26.61 5.60
N SER A 100 -0.77 25.95 6.38
CA SER A 100 -0.04 26.56 7.49
C SER A 100 1.01 27.58 7.02
N LYS A 101 1.67 27.35 5.89
CA LYS A 101 2.60 28.31 5.26
C LYS A 101 1.86 29.55 4.76
N THR A 102 0.71 29.36 4.10
CA THR A 102 -0.13 30.47 3.63
C THR A 102 -0.64 31.33 4.79
N ARG A 103 -1.10 30.69 5.89
CA ARG A 103 -1.54 31.39 7.09
C ARG A 103 -0.42 32.25 7.68
N ARG A 104 0.77 31.66 7.89
CA ARG A 104 1.94 32.38 8.41
C ARG A 104 2.33 33.54 7.50
N GLY A 105 2.38 33.35 6.19
CA GLY A 105 2.66 34.43 5.25
C GLY A 105 1.66 35.59 5.32
N MET A 106 0.38 35.29 5.54
CA MET A 106 -0.66 36.32 5.75
C MET A 106 -0.46 37.06 7.07
N ASP A 107 -0.14 36.35 8.15
CA ASP A 107 0.14 36.95 9.47
C ASP A 107 1.37 37.85 9.42
N ASP A 108 2.44 37.41 8.73
CA ASP A 108 3.67 38.18 8.51
C ASP A 108 3.36 39.46 7.70
N LEU A 109 2.59 39.36 6.62
CA LEU A 109 2.15 40.53 5.83
C LEU A 109 1.32 41.52 6.67
N GLN A 110 0.38 41.03 7.48
CA GLN A 110 -0.39 41.89 8.37
C GLN A 110 0.49 42.59 9.40
N SER A 111 1.49 41.88 9.95
CA SER A 111 2.43 42.47 10.91
C SER A 111 3.27 43.58 10.26
N ALA A 112 3.71 43.38 9.02
CA ALA A 112 4.48 44.37 8.27
C ALA A 112 3.64 45.63 7.95
N ILE A 113 2.37 45.47 7.55
CA ILE A 113 1.45 46.60 7.32
C ILE A 113 1.27 47.43 8.59
N LYS A 114 1.03 46.78 9.75
CA LYS A 114 0.90 47.47 11.04
C LYS A 114 2.15 48.25 11.42
N SER A 115 3.34 47.67 11.22
CA SER A 115 4.61 48.34 11.50
C SER A 115 4.83 49.55 10.59
N PHE A 116 4.45 49.46 9.31
CA PHE A 116 4.51 50.59 8.38
C PHE A 116 3.58 51.74 8.82
N ASP A 117 2.35 51.44 9.22
CA ASP A 117 1.39 52.44 9.72
C ASP A 117 1.93 53.14 10.99
N GLU A 118 2.59 52.39 11.87
CA GLU A 118 3.20 52.92 13.10
C GLU A 118 4.38 53.85 12.80
N ILE A 119 5.25 53.49 11.84
CA ILE A 119 6.33 54.37 11.36
C ILE A 119 5.75 55.63 10.71
N HIS A 120 4.75 55.48 9.83
CA HIS A 120 4.10 56.61 9.16
C HIS A 120 3.54 57.62 10.17
N ASN A 121 2.85 57.14 11.21
CA ASN A 121 2.30 57.96 12.29
C ASN A 121 3.38 58.70 13.11
N LEU A 122 4.60 58.16 13.21
CA LEU A 122 5.75 58.83 13.84
C LEU A 122 6.39 59.90 12.95
N THR A 123 6.28 59.80 11.62
CA THR A 123 6.85 60.80 10.68
C THR A 123 5.94 62.02 10.48
N SER A 124 4.63 61.86 10.71
CA SER A 124 3.69 62.98 10.75
C SER A 124 3.78 63.71 12.10
N SER A 125 4.67 64.69 12.21
CA SER A 125 4.72 65.59 13.38
C SER A 125 3.38 66.33 13.57
N PRO A 126 2.89 66.53 14.81
CA PRO A 126 1.77 67.42 15.06
C PRO A 126 2.22 68.86 14.78
N SER A 127 1.52 69.56 13.89
CA SER A 127 1.70 71.00 13.71
C SER A 127 1.22 71.73 14.97
N SER A 128 2.19 72.05 15.84
CA SER A 128 2.28 73.16 16.79
C SER A 128 0.97 73.84 17.24
N GLN A 129 0.66 73.66 18.53
CA GLN A 129 -0.07 74.62 19.34
C GLN A 129 0.65 75.99 19.44
N SER A 130 -0.14 77.02 19.80
CA SER A 130 0.18 78.41 20.24
C SER A 130 -0.03 79.50 19.16
N MET A 131 -0.68 80.64 19.41
CA MET A 131 -1.29 81.29 20.60
C MET A 131 -2.38 82.29 20.13
N PRO A 132 -3.28 82.79 21.01
CA PRO A 132 -4.36 83.72 20.67
C PRO A 132 -3.94 85.19 20.76
N LYS A 133 -4.67 86.09 20.06
CA LYS A 133 -4.85 87.57 20.24
C LYS A 133 -5.27 88.20 18.89
N PHE A 134 -6.20 89.14 18.73
CA PHE A 134 -7.04 89.99 19.60
C PHE A 134 -8.42 90.13 18.95
#